data_AF-A0A8H2X1J3-F1
#
_entry.id   AF-A0A8H2X1J3-F1
#
_cell.length_a   1.000
_cell.length_b   1.000
_cell.length_c   1.000
_cell.angle_alpha   90.00
_cell.angle_beta   90.00
_cell.angle_gamma   90.00
#
_symmetry.space_group_name_H-M   'P 1'
#
loop_
_entity.id
_entity.type
_entity.pdbx_description
1 polymer ?
#
loop_
_entity_poly.entity_id
_entity_poly.type
_entity_poly.pdbx_seq_one_letter_code
_entity_poly.pdbx_strand_id
1 'polypeptide(L)'
;MKLKRSAAVANGKPRKKQKTEPVKKTKDKSKGKERASERTTIPIPEAESDEEQDLGQGEGLEYFEQSRNIQFLASLDKKGIARSKKETQRLHKLTKPTRESRVADDDLPSIDSHSDDGEDWGSLDSDGLSDEDTLSDEDADSDADRVKQLDSDEELPYEKAGRPRPPSPKRQTERLPIKLGDGRIQGTGAREALSDSEEQGESEEDESIAVSETKPPVIEDVATGARFGRPAVRDIVGQKSRKARVEAAKEQLASICQEIIAEPENSLGLLRRLHTFALPSIPGGISQNGEQLPPTPNDSRIRTLALLSQLAVFKDIVPGYRIRALTEHEKAEKVSQAVQRTRDWEQGLVGVYQNYLKLLEAEIKGGLYPTDIF
;
A
#
# COMPACT_ATOMS: atom_id res chain seq x y z
N MET A 1 53.21 54.21 60.88
CA MET A 1 54.25 54.94 60.12
C MET A 1 54.24 54.45 58.68
N LYS A 2 54.38 55.40 57.76
CA LYS A 2 54.23 55.27 56.30
C LYS A 2 55.41 54.54 55.64
N LEU A 3 55.16 53.60 54.73
CA LEU A 3 56.13 53.11 53.74
C LEU A 3 55.36 52.95 52.41
N LYS A 4 55.20 54.02 51.62
CA LYS A 4 56.07 54.53 50.53
C LYS A 4 56.27 53.55 49.36
N ARG A 5 55.76 53.99 48.21
CA ARG A 5 55.78 53.41 46.86
C ARG A 5 57.16 53.52 46.20
N SER A 6 57.47 52.61 45.29
CA SER A 6 58.38 52.78 44.13
C SER A 6 57.90 51.81 43.03
N ALA A 7 57.25 52.29 41.96
CA ALA A 7 57.82 52.76 40.69
C ALA A 7 58.48 51.64 39.86
N ALA A 8 57.77 51.15 38.83
CA ALA A 8 58.31 50.30 37.77
C ALA A 8 58.49 51.12 36.49
N VAL A 9 59.66 50.95 35.89
CA VAL A 9 60.22 51.69 34.76
C VAL A 9 59.52 51.34 33.45
N ALA A 10 59.15 52.38 32.70
CA ALA A 10 58.70 52.30 31.32
C ALA A 10 59.89 52.08 30.38
N ASN A 11 59.80 51.08 29.50
CA ASN A 11 60.69 50.97 28.34
C ASN A 11 59.84 50.67 27.09
N GLY A 12 59.60 51.71 26.29
CA GLY A 12 58.84 51.65 25.06
C GLY A 12 59.73 51.28 23.86
N LYS A 13 59.25 50.35 23.03
CA LYS A 13 59.66 50.22 21.63
C LYS A 13 58.41 50.41 20.74
N PRO A 14 58.44 51.26 19.71
CA PRO A 14 57.27 51.58 18.91
C PRO A 14 56.98 50.45 17.89
N ARG A 15 55.73 49.95 17.88
CA ARG A 15 55.23 49.06 16.82
C ARG A 15 54.90 49.89 15.57
N LYS A 16 55.50 49.50 14.44
CA LYS A 16 55.14 49.92 13.07
C LYS A 16 53.64 49.72 12.85
N LYS A 17 52.88 50.79 12.65
CA LYS A 17 51.49 50.74 12.19
C LYS A 17 51.49 50.42 10.69
N GLN A 18 51.02 49.25 10.30
CA GLN A 18 50.61 48.97 8.93
C GLN A 18 49.37 49.82 8.61
N LYS A 19 49.46 50.55 7.50
CA LYS A 19 48.42 51.41 6.95
C LYS A 19 47.45 50.49 6.19
N THR A 20 46.31 50.16 6.80
CA THR A 20 45.20 49.51 6.10
C THR A 20 44.45 50.58 5.30
N GLU A 21 44.34 50.38 4.00
CA GLU A 21 43.50 51.22 3.14
C GLU A 21 42.03 51.02 3.52
N PRO A 22 41.21 52.08 3.54
CA PRO A 22 39.79 51.93 3.77
C PRO A 22 39.15 51.30 2.53
N VAL A 23 38.70 50.06 2.65
CA VAL A 23 37.79 49.42 1.70
C VAL A 23 36.54 50.30 1.61
N LYS A 24 36.37 50.96 0.46
CA LYS A 24 35.15 51.71 0.12
C LYS A 24 33.98 50.75 0.15
N LYS A 25 33.20 50.78 1.24
CA LYS A 25 31.82 50.26 1.23
C LYS A 25 31.01 51.15 0.29
N THR A 26 30.76 50.68 -0.93
CA THR A 26 29.76 51.27 -1.81
C THR A 26 28.39 51.03 -1.19
N LYS A 27 27.88 52.05 -0.48
CA LYS A 27 26.46 52.16 -0.16
C LYS A 27 25.70 52.35 -1.47
N ASP A 28 25.16 51.27 -2.03
CA ASP A 28 24.17 51.41 -3.09
C ASP A 28 22.87 51.96 -2.48
N LYS A 29 22.60 53.21 -2.82
CA LYS A 29 21.34 53.89 -2.55
C LYS A 29 20.22 53.13 -3.26
N SER A 30 19.17 52.82 -2.50
CA SER A 30 17.91 52.25 -2.97
C SER A 30 17.30 53.06 -4.12
N LYS A 31 17.52 52.60 -5.36
CA LYS A 31 16.74 52.97 -6.54
C LYS A 31 15.88 51.77 -6.95
N GLY A 32 14.65 51.72 -6.44
CA GLY A 32 13.62 50.74 -6.85
C GLY A 32 13.95 49.29 -6.48
N LYS A 33 12.93 48.49 -6.16
CA LYS A 33 13.11 47.03 -6.01
C LYS A 33 13.28 46.43 -7.41
N GLU A 34 14.45 46.59 -8.01
CA GLU A 34 14.83 45.88 -9.22
C GLU A 34 14.80 44.38 -8.91
N ARG A 35 13.99 43.62 -9.66
CA ARG A 35 13.78 42.19 -9.36
C ARG A 35 15.10 41.46 -9.59
N ALA A 36 15.36 40.41 -8.80
CA ALA A 36 16.59 39.60 -8.97
C ALA A 36 16.75 39.04 -10.41
N SER A 37 15.65 38.87 -11.13
CA SER A 37 15.62 38.46 -12.55
C SER A 37 16.11 39.54 -13.53
N GLU A 38 16.34 40.77 -13.09
CA GLU A 38 16.78 41.88 -13.96
C GLU A 38 18.27 42.17 -13.82
N ARG A 39 18.89 41.71 -12.74
CA ARG A 39 20.33 41.76 -12.53
C ARG A 39 21.05 40.79 -13.47
N THR A 40 22.28 41.09 -13.85
CA THR A 40 23.09 40.21 -14.72
C THR A 40 23.52 38.92 -14.01
N THR A 41 23.87 39.04 -12.73
CA THR A 41 24.27 37.94 -11.86
C THR A 41 23.42 37.95 -10.59
N ILE A 42 22.88 36.80 -10.20
CA ILE A 42 22.16 36.61 -8.95
C ILE A 42 23.20 36.31 -7.86
N PRO A 43 23.33 37.16 -6.82
CA PRO A 43 24.25 36.89 -5.73
C PRO A 43 23.82 35.62 -5.00
N ILE A 44 24.76 34.67 -4.86
CA ILE A 44 24.58 33.49 -4.03
C ILE A 44 24.63 34.00 -2.58
N PRO A 45 23.60 33.75 -1.75
CA PRO A 45 23.65 34.12 -0.35
C PRO A 45 24.82 33.38 0.31
N GLU A 46 25.85 34.13 0.70
CA GLU A 46 26.89 33.62 1.59
C GLU A 46 26.23 33.44 2.95
N ALA A 47 26.06 32.18 3.37
CA ALA A 47 25.73 31.91 4.76
C ALA A 47 26.95 32.36 5.58
N GLU A 48 26.83 33.50 6.27
CA GLU A 48 27.82 33.94 7.25
C GLU A 48 27.99 32.82 8.27
N SER A 49 29.14 32.17 8.19
CA SER A 49 29.53 31.00 8.97
C SER A 49 30.05 31.42 10.35
N ASP A 50 29.17 31.99 11.18
CA ASP A 50 29.49 32.32 12.58
C ASP A 50 28.54 31.67 13.60
N GLU A 51 27.67 30.76 13.17
CA GLU A 51 27.01 29.82 14.08
C GLU A 51 27.29 28.40 13.59
N GLU A 52 28.12 27.68 14.34
CA GLU A 52 28.13 26.22 14.37
C GLU A 52 26.73 25.73 14.76
N GLN A 53 25.80 25.72 13.80
CA GLN A 53 24.66 24.83 13.88
C GLN A 53 25.21 23.44 13.60
N ASP A 54 25.23 22.65 14.67
CA ASP A 54 25.42 21.21 14.71
C ASP A 54 24.38 20.51 13.83
N LEU A 55 24.53 20.66 12.51
CA LEU A 55 23.90 19.80 11.53
C LEU A 55 24.69 18.49 11.59
N GLY A 56 24.18 17.57 12.40
CA GLY A 56 24.75 16.27 12.70
C GLY A 56 25.70 15.75 11.62
N GLN A 57 27.00 15.87 11.92
CA GLN A 57 28.04 15.13 11.23
C GLN A 57 27.69 13.65 11.35
N GLY A 58 27.55 12.92 10.24
CA GLY A 58 27.59 11.47 10.35
C GLY A 58 27.25 10.61 9.15
N GLU A 59 26.22 10.91 8.33
CA GLU A 59 25.81 9.89 7.32
C GLU A 59 25.30 10.45 5.98
N GLY A 60 24.69 11.64 5.99
CA GLY A 60 24.10 12.21 4.77
C GLY A 60 25.16 12.65 3.76
N LEU A 61 26.22 13.32 4.21
CA LEU A 61 27.24 13.90 3.32
C LEU A 61 28.21 12.83 2.80
N GLU A 62 28.53 11.83 3.61
CA GLU A 62 29.43 10.72 3.26
C GLU A 62 28.83 9.84 2.15
N TYR A 63 27.50 9.65 2.14
CA TYR A 63 26.79 9.00 1.04
C TYR A 63 26.93 9.74 -0.30
N PHE A 64 26.96 11.08 -0.26
CA PHE A 64 27.19 11.92 -1.45
C PHE A 64 28.66 11.90 -1.88
N GLU A 65 29.63 11.81 -0.95
CA GLU A 65 31.05 11.67 -1.31
C GLU A 65 31.38 10.30 -1.93
N GLN A 66 30.76 9.22 -1.44
CA GLN A 66 30.97 7.86 -1.95
C GLN A 66 30.35 7.63 -3.34
N SER A 67 29.35 8.44 -3.71
CA SER A 67 28.56 8.26 -4.92
C SER A 67 29.25 8.92 -6.13
N ARG A 68 29.71 8.10 -7.09
CA ARG A 68 30.31 8.56 -8.38
C ARG A 68 29.41 9.52 -9.18
N ASN A 69 28.13 9.60 -8.85
CA ASN A 69 27.12 10.43 -9.51
C ASN A 69 27.24 11.94 -9.21
N ILE A 70 28.15 12.37 -8.33
CA ILE A 70 28.28 13.79 -7.92
C ILE A 70 29.53 14.48 -8.49
N GLN A 71 30.30 13.79 -9.33
CA GLN A 71 31.43 14.39 -10.06
C GLN A 71 31.01 15.61 -10.90
N PHE A 72 29.74 15.70 -11.31
CA PHE A 72 29.21 16.86 -12.04
C PHE A 72 29.14 18.14 -11.20
N LEU A 73 28.96 18.05 -9.88
CA LEU A 73 28.98 19.23 -9.00
C LEU A 73 30.40 19.82 -8.89
N ALA A 74 31.43 18.98 -9.02
CA ALA A 74 32.82 19.42 -9.03
C ALA A 74 33.20 20.13 -10.34
N SER A 75 32.59 19.75 -11.48
CA SER A 75 32.80 20.39 -12.79
C SER A 75 31.75 21.46 -13.16
N LEU A 76 30.88 21.80 -12.22
CA LEU A 76 29.77 22.73 -12.41
C LEU A 76 30.26 24.17 -12.65
N ASP A 77 29.81 24.80 -13.73
CA ASP A 77 30.10 26.22 -14.00
C ASP A 77 29.30 27.12 -13.03
N LYS A 78 29.92 27.45 -11.90
CA LYS A 78 29.37 28.34 -10.87
C LYS A 78 28.96 29.70 -11.44
N LYS A 79 29.72 30.22 -12.41
CA LYS A 79 29.44 31.52 -13.03
C LYS A 79 28.28 31.43 -14.01
N GLY A 80 28.14 30.31 -14.71
CA GLY A 80 27.04 30.05 -15.65
C GLY A 80 25.68 29.96 -14.97
N ILE A 81 25.62 29.32 -13.80
CA ILE A 81 24.39 29.12 -13.03
C ILE A 81 23.96 30.37 -12.27
N ALA A 82 24.92 31.23 -11.91
CA ALA A 82 24.63 32.53 -11.30
C ALA A 82 24.08 33.56 -12.29
N ARG A 83 24.06 33.29 -13.61
CA ARG A 83 23.51 34.22 -14.61
C ARG A 83 21.99 34.29 -14.51
N SER A 84 21.45 35.49 -14.61
CA SER A 84 20.00 35.68 -14.65
C SER A 84 19.38 35.20 -15.96
N LYS A 85 18.09 34.84 -15.91
CA LYS A 85 17.28 34.41 -17.07
C LYS A 85 17.29 35.43 -18.21
N LYS A 86 17.36 36.74 -17.92
CA LYS A 86 17.47 37.77 -18.96
C LYS A 86 18.84 37.73 -19.66
N GLU A 87 19.90 37.51 -18.90
CA GLU A 87 21.27 37.45 -19.44
C GLU A 87 21.49 36.17 -20.26
N THR A 88 20.96 35.03 -19.81
CA THR A 88 21.02 33.78 -20.57
C THR A 88 20.27 33.87 -21.89
N GLN A 89 19.08 34.50 -21.90
CA GLN A 89 18.33 34.75 -23.14
C GLN A 89 19.02 35.73 -24.08
N ARG A 90 19.70 36.76 -23.54
CA ARG A 90 20.49 37.71 -24.33
C ARG A 90 21.66 36.99 -25.01
N LEU A 91 22.43 36.22 -24.27
CA LEU A 91 23.54 35.44 -24.81
C LEU A 91 23.05 34.42 -25.85
N HIS A 92 21.96 33.71 -25.56
CA HIS A 92 21.35 32.78 -26.50
C HIS A 92 20.90 33.48 -27.80
N LYS A 93 20.33 34.68 -27.73
CA LYS A 93 19.98 35.46 -28.94
C LYS A 93 21.21 35.88 -29.74
N LEU A 94 22.32 36.18 -29.05
CA LEU A 94 23.58 36.57 -29.67
C LEU A 94 24.29 35.38 -30.33
N THR A 95 24.18 34.18 -29.73
CA THR A 95 24.84 32.96 -30.21
C THR A 95 23.94 32.07 -31.08
N LYS A 96 22.63 32.37 -31.18
CA LYS A 96 21.71 31.60 -32.00
C LYS A 96 22.14 31.72 -33.46
N PRO A 97 22.51 30.61 -34.12
CA PRO A 97 22.87 30.65 -35.52
C PRO A 97 21.66 31.13 -36.33
N THR A 98 21.88 32.14 -37.16
CA THR A 98 20.86 32.64 -38.08
C THR A 98 20.68 31.57 -39.15
N ARG A 99 19.63 30.75 -39.01
CA ARG A 99 19.25 29.84 -40.08
C ARG A 99 18.65 30.71 -41.18
N GLU A 100 19.40 30.93 -42.25
CA GLU A 100 18.83 31.48 -43.48
C GLU A 100 17.65 30.58 -43.83
N SER A 101 16.44 31.15 -43.77
CA SER A 101 15.27 30.49 -44.33
C SER A 101 15.54 30.41 -45.82
N ARG A 102 16.02 29.26 -46.29
CA ARG A 102 15.92 28.94 -47.70
C ARG A 102 14.44 29.05 -48.00
N VAL A 103 14.06 30.05 -48.79
CA VAL A 103 12.77 30.11 -49.46
C VAL A 103 12.82 28.99 -50.50
N ALA A 104 12.73 27.76 -50.02
CA ALA A 104 12.20 26.68 -50.80
C ALA A 104 10.69 26.84 -50.59
N ASP A 105 9.97 27.07 -51.68
CA ASP A 105 8.52 26.96 -51.68
C ASP A 105 8.19 25.56 -51.15
N ASP A 106 7.78 25.51 -49.88
CA ASP A 106 7.39 24.27 -49.21
C ASP A 106 6.01 23.93 -49.75
N ASP A 107 5.98 23.07 -50.77
CA ASP A 107 4.80 22.69 -51.57
C ASP A 107 3.83 21.78 -50.78
N LEU A 108 3.91 21.80 -49.44
CA LEU A 108 3.09 21.00 -48.55
C LEU A 108 2.05 21.88 -47.86
N PRO A 109 0.77 21.46 -47.86
CA PRO A 109 -0.27 22.20 -47.20
C PRO A 109 0.01 22.27 -45.69
N SER A 110 -0.17 23.47 -45.13
CA SER A 110 -0.09 23.73 -43.70
C SER A 110 -1.06 22.82 -42.94
N ILE A 111 -0.53 21.98 -42.06
CA ILE A 111 -1.27 20.96 -41.31
C ILE A 111 -2.21 21.52 -40.22
N ASP A 112 -2.46 22.82 -40.22
CA ASP A 112 -3.30 23.50 -39.22
C ASP A 112 -4.62 24.03 -39.82
N SER A 113 -5.18 23.27 -40.76
CA SER A 113 -6.55 23.47 -41.23
C SER A 113 -7.23 22.14 -41.56
N HIS A 114 -7.71 21.43 -40.55
CA HIS A 114 -8.86 20.56 -40.76
C HIS A 114 -9.92 20.83 -39.70
N SER A 115 -10.92 21.57 -40.17
CA SER A 115 -12.22 21.78 -39.54
C SER A 115 -12.96 20.45 -39.41
N ASP A 116 -13.45 20.23 -38.20
CA ASP A 116 -14.61 19.43 -37.81
C ASP A 116 -15.63 19.20 -38.95
N ASP A 117 -15.74 17.96 -39.43
CA ASP A 117 -17.03 17.37 -39.76
C ASP A 117 -16.91 15.83 -39.66
N GLY A 118 -17.94 15.21 -39.09
CA GLY A 118 -17.88 13.89 -38.46
C GLY A 118 -17.61 12.71 -39.38
N GLU A 119 -17.25 11.57 -38.78
CA GLU A 119 -17.83 10.28 -39.15
C GLU A 119 -17.55 9.21 -38.07
N ASP A 120 -18.67 8.61 -37.69
CA ASP A 120 -18.93 7.53 -36.76
C ASP A 120 -18.22 6.24 -37.20
N TRP A 121 -17.24 5.75 -36.43
CA TRP A 121 -16.64 4.44 -36.64
C TRP A 121 -17.49 3.37 -35.96
N GLY A 122 -18.66 3.13 -36.56
CA GLY A 122 -19.56 2.03 -36.26
C GLY A 122 -19.33 0.82 -37.17
N SER A 123 -19.43 -0.35 -36.54
CA SER A 123 -19.69 -1.68 -37.11
C SER A 123 -18.53 -2.38 -37.85
N LEU A 124 -17.97 -3.35 -37.13
CA LEU A 124 -17.40 -4.57 -37.68
C LEU A 124 -18.31 -5.69 -37.18
N ASP A 125 -19.38 -5.94 -37.93
CA ASP A 125 -20.36 -7.01 -37.72
C ASP A 125 -20.04 -8.27 -38.54
N SER A 126 -20.61 -9.37 -38.07
CA SER A 126 -20.85 -10.69 -38.71
C SER A 126 -19.82 -11.80 -38.50
N ASP A 127 -20.09 -12.66 -37.52
CA ASP A 127 -20.80 -13.95 -37.71
C ASP A 127 -20.80 -14.68 -36.35
N GLY A 128 -21.89 -15.15 -35.76
CA GLY A 128 -23.19 -15.52 -36.30
C GLY A 128 -23.43 -17.00 -36.08
N LEU A 129 -23.66 -17.46 -34.83
CA LEU A 129 -24.19 -18.79 -34.52
C LEU A 129 -25.02 -18.76 -33.22
N SER A 130 -26.34 -18.72 -33.39
CA SER A 130 -27.35 -19.04 -32.37
C SER A 130 -28.38 -20.00 -32.99
N ASP A 131 -28.73 -21.02 -32.20
CA ASP A 131 -29.92 -21.89 -32.25
C ASP A 131 -30.30 -22.62 -33.54
N GLU A 132 -30.38 -23.95 -33.45
CA GLU A 132 -31.66 -24.70 -33.40
C GLU A 132 -31.33 -26.21 -33.38
N ASP A 133 -31.93 -26.98 -32.46
CA ASP A 133 -32.69 -28.18 -32.87
C ASP A 133 -33.53 -28.70 -31.69
N THR A 134 -34.78 -28.30 -31.76
CA THR A 134 -35.94 -28.83 -31.07
C THR A 134 -36.36 -30.21 -31.62
N LEU A 135 -36.72 -31.11 -30.71
CA LEU A 135 -37.72 -32.20 -30.78
C LEU A 135 -38.19 -32.73 -32.15
N SER A 136 -38.08 -34.05 -32.31
CA SER A 136 -39.03 -34.86 -33.10
C SER A 136 -39.36 -36.17 -32.36
N ASP A 137 -40.55 -36.19 -31.75
CA ASP A 137 -41.41 -37.38 -31.62
C ASP A 137 -41.78 -37.87 -33.04
N GLU A 138 -41.75 -39.18 -33.33
CA GLU A 138 -42.74 -39.94 -34.13
C GLU A 138 -42.49 -41.48 -33.97
N ASP A 139 -43.39 -42.13 -33.24
CA ASP A 139 -44.17 -43.36 -33.51
C ASP A 139 -43.62 -44.82 -33.64
N ALA A 140 -44.47 -45.71 -33.07
CA ALA A 140 -44.67 -47.18 -33.24
C ALA A 140 -43.66 -48.12 -32.55
N ASP A 141 -44.05 -49.05 -31.66
CA ASP A 141 -45.09 -50.08 -31.84
C ASP A 141 -45.80 -50.47 -30.53
N SER A 142 -47.05 -50.88 -30.71
CA SER A 142 -47.94 -51.52 -29.75
C SER A 142 -47.50 -52.93 -29.36
N ASP A 143 -47.51 -53.26 -28.07
CA ASP A 143 -48.01 -54.58 -27.66
C ASP A 143 -48.61 -54.54 -26.26
N ALA A 144 -49.80 -55.09 -26.16
CA ALA A 144 -50.60 -55.19 -24.96
C ALA A 144 -50.09 -56.35 -24.09
N ASP A 145 -49.79 -56.10 -22.80
CA ASP A 145 -50.33 -56.98 -21.75
C ASP A 145 -50.08 -56.47 -20.31
N ARG A 146 -51.15 -56.58 -19.51
CA ARG A 146 -51.20 -56.65 -18.04
C ARG A 146 -50.75 -55.44 -17.21
N VAL A 147 -51.75 -54.61 -16.92
CA VAL A 147 -51.81 -53.82 -15.68
C VAL A 147 -51.85 -54.76 -14.47
N LYS A 148 -50.71 -54.97 -13.82
CA LYS A 148 -50.67 -55.28 -12.38
C LYS A 148 -50.59 -53.94 -11.66
N GLN A 149 -51.62 -53.62 -10.87
CA GLN A 149 -51.50 -52.59 -9.84
C GLN A 149 -50.37 -53.02 -8.89
N LEU A 150 -49.21 -52.41 -9.06
CA LEU A 150 -48.14 -52.44 -8.08
C LEU A 150 -48.34 -51.19 -7.24
N ASP A 151 -48.64 -51.38 -5.97
CA ASP A 151 -48.74 -50.28 -5.01
C ASP A 151 -47.37 -49.59 -4.97
N SER A 152 -47.34 -48.31 -5.34
CA SER A 152 -46.09 -47.53 -5.45
C SER A 152 -45.44 -47.25 -4.09
N ASP A 153 -46.08 -47.67 -2.99
CA ASP A 153 -45.70 -47.36 -1.61
C ASP A 153 -45.14 -48.60 -0.87
N GLU A 154 -44.99 -49.73 -1.56
CA GLU A 154 -44.47 -50.97 -0.94
C GLU A 154 -42.94 -51.02 -1.00
N GLU A 155 -42.29 -50.58 0.09
CA GLU A 155 -40.83 -50.61 0.25
C GLU A 155 -40.24 -52.00 -0.02
N LEU A 156 -39.35 -52.08 -1.00
CA LEU A 156 -38.75 -53.34 -1.42
C LEU A 156 -37.67 -53.82 -0.44
N PRO A 157 -37.44 -55.14 -0.29
CA PRO A 157 -36.55 -55.68 0.74
C PRO A 157 -35.08 -55.23 0.62
N TYR A 158 -34.66 -54.71 -0.54
CA TYR A 158 -33.32 -54.12 -0.70
C TYR A 158 -33.19 -52.72 -0.06
N GLU A 159 -34.30 -52.06 0.26
CA GLU A 159 -34.31 -50.70 0.86
C GLU A 159 -34.16 -50.75 2.39
N LYS A 160 -34.54 -51.88 3.00
CA LYS A 160 -34.41 -52.13 4.45
C LYS A 160 -33.03 -52.65 4.87
N ALA A 161 -32.23 -53.11 3.91
CA ALA A 161 -30.90 -53.66 4.18
C ALA A 161 -29.82 -52.62 3.86
N GLY A 162 -29.18 -52.07 4.91
CA GLY A 162 -28.02 -51.19 4.75
C GLY A 162 -26.89 -51.90 3.99
N ARG A 163 -26.40 -51.28 2.91
CA ARG A 163 -25.31 -51.82 2.09
C ARG A 163 -24.04 -51.97 2.94
N PRO A 164 -23.41 -53.15 3.03
CA PRO A 164 -22.12 -53.28 3.71
C PRO A 164 -21.08 -52.46 2.96
N ARG A 165 -20.43 -51.52 3.66
CA ARG A 165 -19.28 -50.80 3.11
C ARG A 165 -18.13 -51.80 2.93
N PRO A 166 -17.55 -51.93 1.73
CA PRO A 166 -16.33 -52.71 1.57
C PRO A 166 -15.22 -52.08 2.43
N PRO A 167 -14.35 -52.89 3.05
CA PRO A 167 -13.24 -52.36 3.84
C PRO A 167 -12.39 -51.46 2.94
N SER A 168 -12.16 -50.22 3.39
CA SER A 168 -11.30 -49.27 2.68
C SER A 168 -9.89 -49.87 2.58
N PRO A 169 -9.31 -50.02 1.38
CA PRO A 169 -7.94 -50.49 1.26
C PRO A 169 -7.03 -49.48 1.98
N LYS A 170 -6.16 -49.98 2.88
CA LYS A 170 -5.15 -49.16 3.55
C LYS A 170 -4.27 -48.51 2.49
N ARG A 171 -4.49 -47.22 2.21
CA ARG A 171 -3.67 -46.44 1.27
C ARG A 171 -2.35 -46.14 1.95
N GLN A 172 -1.36 -47.03 1.80
CA GLN A 172 0.03 -46.69 2.07
C GLN A 172 0.48 -45.76 0.95
N THR A 173 0.62 -44.47 1.25
CA THR A 173 1.19 -43.51 0.30
C THR A 173 2.71 -43.53 0.46
N GLU A 174 3.41 -43.97 -0.58
CA GLU A 174 4.86 -43.86 -0.66
C GLU A 174 5.27 -42.38 -0.77
N ARG A 175 6.30 -41.96 -0.01
CA ARG A 175 6.77 -40.57 -0.05
C ARG A 175 7.67 -40.37 -1.27
N LEU A 176 7.67 -39.14 -1.77
CA LEU A 176 8.55 -38.75 -2.87
C LEU A 176 10.03 -38.88 -2.44
N PRO A 177 10.92 -39.38 -3.31
CA PRO A 177 12.35 -39.44 -3.02
C PRO A 177 12.96 -38.05 -2.85
N ILE A 178 13.89 -37.90 -1.90
CA ILE A 178 14.59 -36.65 -1.62
C ILE A 178 15.94 -36.65 -2.32
N LYS A 179 16.27 -35.56 -3.02
CA LYS A 179 17.59 -35.34 -3.61
C LYS A 179 18.51 -34.69 -2.57
N LEU A 180 19.60 -35.37 -2.22
CA LEU A 180 20.64 -34.84 -1.35
C LEU A 180 21.53 -33.84 -2.12
N GLY A 181 22.26 -32.97 -1.41
CA GLY A 181 23.17 -31.99 -2.00
C GLY A 181 24.22 -32.59 -2.95
N ASP A 182 24.56 -33.86 -2.74
CA ASP A 182 25.49 -34.63 -3.58
C ASP A 182 24.85 -35.22 -4.86
N GLY A 183 23.60 -34.85 -5.16
CA GLY A 183 22.90 -35.27 -6.39
C GLY A 183 22.32 -36.70 -6.36
N ARG A 184 22.54 -37.46 -5.28
CA ARG A 184 21.95 -38.80 -5.08
C ARG A 184 20.52 -38.68 -4.56
N ILE A 185 19.65 -39.55 -5.08
CA ILE A 185 18.22 -39.60 -4.73
C ILE A 185 18.03 -40.69 -3.66
N GLN A 186 17.48 -40.33 -2.51
CA GLN A 186 17.17 -41.26 -1.41
C GLN A 186 15.66 -41.43 -1.29
N GLY A 187 15.17 -42.66 -1.45
CA GLY A 187 13.76 -43.00 -1.22
C GLY A 187 13.42 -42.87 0.25
N THR A 188 12.43 -42.03 0.58
CA THR A 188 11.89 -41.98 1.94
C THR A 188 10.69 -42.92 1.98
N GLY A 189 10.76 -43.96 2.83
CA GLY A 189 9.78 -45.04 2.84
C GLY A 189 8.32 -44.59 3.09
N ALA A 190 7.39 -45.55 2.99
CA ALA A 190 5.96 -45.32 3.15
C ALA A 190 5.61 -44.87 4.58
N ARG A 191 4.71 -43.88 4.70
CA ARG A 191 4.09 -43.48 5.97
C ARG A 191 2.66 -44.02 5.99
N GLU A 192 2.26 -44.65 7.08
CA GLU A 192 0.86 -45.04 7.28
C GLU A 192 0.01 -43.78 7.44
N ALA A 193 -0.95 -43.58 6.53
CA ALA A 193 -1.92 -42.52 6.63
C ALA A 193 -2.98 -42.93 7.66
N LEU A 194 -2.95 -42.31 8.84
CA LEU A 194 -4.04 -42.40 9.80
C LEU A 194 -5.26 -41.73 9.17
N SER A 195 -6.31 -42.52 8.91
CA SER A 195 -7.61 -42.03 8.50
C SER A 195 -8.28 -41.33 9.68
N ASP A 196 -8.49 -40.03 9.56
CA ASP A 196 -9.24 -39.22 10.52
C ASP A 196 -10.74 -39.51 10.33
N SER A 197 -11.33 -40.31 11.23
CA SER A 197 -12.79 -40.47 11.39
C SER A 197 -13.12 -41.04 12.76
N GLU A 198 -13.49 -40.10 13.63
CA GLU A 198 -14.44 -40.18 14.75
C GLU A 198 -14.04 -40.82 16.09
N GLU A 199 -14.60 -40.19 17.12
CA GLU A 199 -14.20 -40.12 18.52
C GLU A 199 -14.57 -41.34 19.38
N GLN A 200 -13.82 -41.46 20.49
CA GLN A 200 -14.23 -41.87 21.84
C GLN A 200 -13.77 -43.24 22.36
N GLY A 201 -12.90 -43.19 23.38
CA GLY A 201 -12.51 -44.30 24.25
C GLY A 201 -11.26 -43.98 25.05
N GLU A 202 -11.43 -43.62 26.32
CA GLU A 202 -10.36 -43.43 27.32
C GLU A 202 -9.43 -44.66 27.41
N SER A 203 -8.12 -44.41 27.44
CA SER A 203 -7.19 -45.18 28.25
C SER A 203 -5.93 -44.36 28.45
N GLU A 204 -5.63 -44.07 29.72
CA GLU A 204 -4.33 -43.58 30.17
C GLU A 204 -3.27 -44.64 29.88
N GLU A 205 -2.20 -44.28 29.19
CA GLU A 205 -0.87 -44.80 29.45
C GLU A 205 0.19 -43.84 28.87
N ASP A 206 1.11 -43.50 29.76
CA ASP A 206 2.15 -42.48 29.67
C ASP A 206 3.29 -42.96 28.75
N GLU A 207 3.34 -42.45 27.51
CA GLU A 207 4.56 -42.48 26.70
C GLU A 207 4.90 -41.07 26.25
N SER A 208 6.04 -40.59 26.76
CA SER A 208 6.66 -39.30 26.50
C SER A 208 7.02 -39.15 25.02
N ILE A 209 6.08 -38.69 24.21
CA ILE A 209 6.36 -38.16 22.87
C ILE A 209 6.86 -36.73 23.07
N ALA A 210 8.15 -36.52 22.83
CA ALA A 210 8.73 -35.18 22.71
C ALA A 210 8.08 -34.46 21.52
N VAL A 211 6.99 -33.75 21.80
CA VAL A 211 6.36 -32.80 20.89
C VAL A 211 7.40 -31.72 20.65
N SER A 212 8.08 -31.76 19.50
CA SER A 212 8.78 -30.56 19.04
C SER A 212 7.71 -29.49 18.87
N GLU A 213 7.84 -28.42 19.67
CA GLU A 213 7.05 -27.20 19.57
C GLU A 213 7.31 -26.58 18.20
N THR A 214 6.66 -27.10 17.17
CA THR A 214 6.45 -26.37 15.94
C THR A 214 5.46 -25.27 16.29
N LYS A 215 5.99 -24.07 16.57
CA LYS A 215 5.19 -22.87 16.77
C LYS A 215 4.13 -22.82 15.66
N PRO A 216 2.83 -22.70 15.97
CA PRO A 216 1.80 -22.62 14.95
C PRO A 216 2.17 -21.48 13.99
N PRO A 217 1.99 -21.66 12.67
CA PRO A 217 2.29 -20.61 11.72
C PRO A 217 1.46 -19.38 12.10
N VAL A 218 2.14 -18.26 12.33
CA VAL A 218 1.46 -17.03 12.70
C VAL A 218 0.67 -16.56 11.49
N ILE A 219 -0.66 -16.69 11.57
CA ILE A 219 -1.56 -16.23 10.52
C ILE A 219 -1.62 -14.70 10.62
N GLU A 220 -0.95 -14.01 9.68
CA GLU A 220 -1.04 -12.56 9.59
C GLU A 220 -2.50 -12.13 9.30
N ASP A 221 -3.01 -11.21 10.11
CA ASP A 221 -4.35 -10.66 9.95
C ASP A 221 -4.48 -9.91 8.61
N VAL A 222 -5.56 -10.17 7.88
CA VAL A 222 -5.90 -9.50 6.61
C VAL A 222 -5.91 -7.97 6.74
N ALA A 223 -6.29 -7.49 7.92
CA ALA A 223 -6.37 -6.08 8.21
C ALA A 223 -5.00 -5.39 8.34
N THR A 224 -3.92 -6.11 8.65
CA THR A 224 -2.61 -5.50 9.00
C THR A 224 -1.45 -6.03 8.15
N GLY A 225 -1.46 -7.31 7.78
CA GLY A 225 -0.36 -8.01 7.11
C GLY A 225 -0.17 -7.69 5.63
N ALA A 226 0.84 -8.30 5.01
CA ALA A 226 1.11 -8.18 3.57
C ALA A 226 0.34 -9.27 2.81
N ARG A 227 -0.92 -9.00 2.45
CA ARG A 227 -1.80 -9.94 1.74
C ARG A 227 -2.27 -9.36 0.41
N PHE A 228 -2.66 -10.24 -0.51
CA PHE A 228 -3.22 -9.88 -1.82
C PHE A 228 -2.28 -9.01 -2.67
N GLY A 229 -0.97 -9.27 -2.61
CA GLY A 229 0.04 -8.50 -3.36
C GLY A 229 0.26 -7.08 -2.85
N ARG A 230 -0.29 -6.73 -1.68
CA ARG A 230 -0.17 -5.40 -1.07
C ARG A 230 0.88 -5.39 0.05
N PRO A 231 1.71 -4.33 0.15
CA PRO A 231 2.62 -4.17 1.28
C PRO A 231 1.83 -4.03 2.58
N ALA A 232 2.41 -4.40 3.72
CA ALA A 232 1.73 -4.28 5.01
C ALA A 232 1.38 -2.82 5.32
N VAL A 233 0.27 -2.60 6.03
CA VAL A 233 -0.20 -1.25 6.40
C VAL A 233 0.89 -0.51 7.18
N ARG A 234 1.61 -1.24 8.04
CA ARG A 234 2.76 -0.75 8.79
C ARG A 234 3.89 -0.29 7.89
N ASP A 235 4.27 -1.04 6.86
CA ASP A 235 5.41 -0.72 6.01
C ASP A 235 5.20 0.60 5.26
N ILE A 236 3.96 0.84 4.86
CA ILE A 236 3.55 2.10 4.22
C ILE A 236 3.73 3.25 5.21
N VAL A 237 3.17 3.13 6.42
CA VAL A 237 3.26 4.18 7.45
C VAL A 237 4.69 4.35 7.99
N GLY A 238 5.50 3.30 7.95
CA GLY A 238 6.90 3.27 8.35
C GLY A 238 7.87 3.88 7.34
N GLN A 239 7.41 4.29 6.15
CA GLN A 239 8.29 4.93 5.16
C GLN A 239 8.96 6.20 5.70
N LYS A 240 10.27 6.32 5.43
CA LYS A 240 11.14 7.41 5.93
C LYS A 240 10.72 8.79 5.41
N SER A 241 10.32 8.88 4.14
CA SER A 241 9.88 10.14 3.53
C SER A 241 8.39 10.37 3.76
N ARG A 242 8.02 11.53 4.32
CA ARG A 242 6.61 11.90 4.54
C ARG A 242 5.80 11.96 3.24
N LYS A 243 6.40 12.47 2.15
CA LYS A 243 5.72 12.56 0.85
C LYS A 243 5.42 11.17 0.29
N ALA A 244 6.43 10.29 0.29
CA ALA A 244 6.29 8.92 -0.18
C ALA A 244 5.25 8.16 0.65
N ARG A 245 5.25 8.35 1.98
CA ARG A 245 4.28 7.72 2.89
C ARG A 245 2.84 8.05 2.52
N VAL A 246 2.54 9.33 2.29
CA VAL A 246 1.19 9.79 1.94
C VAL A 246 0.80 9.33 0.54
N GLU A 247 1.73 9.32 -0.40
CA GLU A 247 1.50 8.86 -1.78
C GLU A 247 1.22 7.35 -1.82
N ALA A 248 2.06 6.53 -1.20
CA ALA A 248 1.86 5.10 -1.09
C ALA A 248 0.56 4.75 -0.34
N ALA A 249 0.20 5.52 0.70
CA ALA A 249 -1.07 5.35 1.39
C ALA A 249 -2.26 5.69 0.49
N LYS A 250 -2.18 6.74 -0.33
CA LYS A 250 -3.24 7.10 -1.29
C LYS A 250 -3.45 6.03 -2.34
N GLU A 251 -2.37 5.49 -2.92
CA GLU A 251 -2.45 4.42 -3.91
C GLU A 251 -3.13 3.17 -3.32
N GLN A 252 -2.74 2.78 -2.10
CA GLN A 252 -3.32 1.64 -1.42
C GLN A 252 -4.78 1.88 -1.04
N LEU A 253 -5.12 3.05 -0.48
CA LEU A 253 -6.50 3.40 -0.17
C LEU A 253 -7.38 3.42 -1.42
N ALA A 254 -6.93 4.04 -2.52
CA ALA A 254 -7.68 4.10 -3.77
C ALA A 254 -7.94 2.69 -4.33
N SER A 255 -6.90 1.86 -4.38
CA SER A 255 -6.99 0.50 -4.87
C SER A 255 -7.88 -0.39 -3.99
N ILE A 256 -7.81 -0.24 -2.66
CA ILE A 256 -8.72 -0.93 -1.72
C ILE A 256 -10.17 -0.47 -1.92
N CYS A 257 -10.42 0.83 -2.04
CA CYS A 257 -11.78 1.37 -2.23
C CYS A 257 -12.40 0.85 -3.53
N GLN A 258 -11.63 0.80 -4.61
CA GLN A 258 -12.10 0.31 -5.90
C GLN A 258 -12.48 -1.17 -5.85
N GLU A 259 -11.69 -2.01 -5.17
CA GLU A 259 -12.02 -3.42 -4.98
C GLU A 259 -13.27 -3.63 -4.11
N ILE A 260 -13.44 -2.82 -3.07
CA ILE A 260 -14.63 -2.91 -2.20
C ILE A 260 -15.91 -2.55 -2.96
N ILE A 261 -15.86 -1.50 -3.80
CA ILE A 261 -17.01 -1.07 -4.60
C ILE A 261 -17.32 -2.10 -5.69
N ALA A 262 -16.30 -2.74 -6.27
CA ALA A 262 -16.49 -3.75 -7.31
C ALA A 262 -17.15 -5.03 -6.78
N GLU A 263 -16.72 -5.51 -5.61
CA GLU A 263 -17.25 -6.74 -5.00
C GLU A 263 -17.41 -6.56 -3.48
N PRO A 264 -18.56 -6.01 -3.02
CA PRO A 264 -18.74 -5.70 -1.61
C PRO A 264 -18.85 -6.96 -0.73
N GLU A 265 -19.44 -8.04 -1.23
CA GLU A 265 -19.72 -9.24 -0.41
C GLU A 265 -18.44 -9.99 0.00
N ASN A 266 -17.43 -10.01 -0.89
CA ASN A 266 -16.18 -10.73 -0.65
C ASN A 266 -15.06 -9.85 -0.06
N SER A 267 -15.23 -8.52 -0.03
CA SER A 267 -14.18 -7.56 0.34
C SER A 267 -14.17 -7.14 1.81
N LEU A 268 -14.83 -7.91 2.69
CA LEU A 268 -14.95 -7.60 4.12
C LEU A 268 -13.57 -7.47 4.81
N GLY A 269 -12.60 -8.30 4.44
CA GLY A 269 -11.22 -8.17 4.94
C GLY A 269 -10.55 -6.85 4.52
N LEU A 270 -10.88 -6.34 3.33
CA LEU A 270 -10.38 -5.07 2.81
C LEU A 270 -11.03 -3.88 3.53
N LEU A 271 -12.31 -3.97 3.88
CA LEU A 271 -12.98 -2.98 4.74
C LEU A 271 -12.31 -2.85 6.10
N ARG A 272 -11.95 -3.97 6.73
CA ARG A 272 -11.18 -3.98 7.99
C ARG A 272 -9.80 -3.36 7.80
N ARG A 273 -9.12 -3.68 6.69
CA ARG A 273 -7.83 -3.10 6.34
C ARG A 273 -7.90 -1.59 6.13
N LEU A 274 -8.92 -1.11 5.43
CA LEU A 274 -9.18 0.32 5.23
C LEU A 274 -9.37 1.02 6.58
N HIS A 275 -10.12 0.39 7.49
CA HIS A 275 -10.30 0.89 8.85
C HIS A 275 -8.97 0.95 9.63
N THR A 276 -8.05 -0.01 9.45
CA THR A 276 -6.71 0.03 10.07
C THR A 276 -5.94 1.32 9.72
N PHE A 277 -6.06 1.82 8.49
CA PHE A 277 -5.43 3.09 8.10
C PHE A 277 -6.02 4.32 8.80
N ALA A 278 -7.25 4.22 9.31
CA ALA A 278 -7.90 5.31 10.05
C ALA A 278 -7.49 5.36 11.53
N LEU A 279 -6.96 4.27 12.09
CA LEU A 279 -6.58 4.18 13.49
C LEU A 279 -5.45 5.17 13.85
N PRO A 280 -5.45 5.72 15.08
CA PRO A 280 -4.39 6.62 15.57
C PRO A 280 -3.04 5.92 15.68
N SER A 281 -3.06 4.65 16.08
CA SER A 281 -1.90 3.77 16.09
C SER A 281 -2.29 2.45 15.42
N ILE A 282 -1.46 2.01 14.48
CA ILE A 282 -1.64 0.71 13.83
C ILE A 282 -1.28 -0.37 14.85
N PRO A 283 -2.20 -1.30 15.16
CA PRO A 283 -1.95 -2.34 16.14
C PRO A 283 -0.73 -3.17 15.76
N GLY A 284 -0.05 -3.64 16.80
CA GLY A 284 1.11 -4.49 16.66
C GLY A 284 0.79 -5.78 15.93
N GLY A 285 1.18 -5.89 14.66
CA GLY A 285 1.19 -7.19 13.97
C GLY A 285 2.35 -8.05 14.46
N ILE A 286 2.24 -9.36 14.24
CA ILE A 286 3.32 -10.29 14.51
C ILE A 286 4.25 -10.30 13.30
N SER A 287 5.55 -10.16 13.54
CA SER A 287 6.59 -10.23 12.51
C SER A 287 6.69 -11.63 11.91
N GLN A 288 7.30 -11.75 10.72
CA GLN A 288 7.70 -13.03 10.12
C GLN A 288 8.54 -13.89 11.08
N ASN A 289 9.23 -13.25 12.02
CA ASN A 289 10.05 -13.90 13.05
C ASN A 289 9.26 -14.32 14.30
N GLY A 290 7.94 -14.13 14.33
CA GLY A 290 7.08 -14.43 15.47
C GLY A 290 7.15 -13.40 16.61
N GLU A 291 7.85 -12.27 16.40
CA GLU A 291 7.96 -11.21 17.40
C GLU A 291 6.77 -10.24 17.34
N GLN A 292 6.25 -9.89 18.51
CA GLN A 292 5.20 -8.88 18.65
C GLN A 292 5.79 -7.49 18.43
N LEU A 293 5.48 -6.88 17.29
CA LEU A 293 6.00 -5.56 16.96
C LEU A 293 5.22 -4.46 17.71
N PRO A 294 5.87 -3.39 18.15
CA PRO A 294 5.21 -2.31 18.87
C PRO A 294 4.17 -1.58 17.98
N PRO A 295 3.12 -1.00 18.58
CA PRO A 295 2.17 -0.16 17.87
C PRO A 295 2.89 0.98 17.15
N THR A 296 2.56 1.21 15.88
CA THR A 296 3.21 2.26 15.08
C THR A 296 2.30 3.48 15.00
N PRO A 297 2.77 4.69 15.35
CA PRO A 297 1.95 5.89 15.25
C PRO A 297 1.65 6.23 13.80
N ASN A 298 0.41 6.62 13.52
CA ASN A 298 -0.05 6.92 12.16
C ASN A 298 -0.03 8.43 11.87
N ASP A 299 0.20 8.84 10.62
CA ASP A 299 0.17 10.25 10.24
C ASP A 299 -1.29 10.74 10.21
N SER A 300 -1.55 11.85 10.89
CA SER A 300 -2.82 12.60 10.85
C SER A 300 -3.43 12.69 9.44
N ARG A 301 -2.61 12.97 8.41
CA ARG A 301 -3.11 13.11 7.03
C ARG A 301 -3.62 11.80 6.44
N ILE A 302 -2.96 10.68 6.73
CA ILE A 302 -3.37 9.36 6.24
C ILE A 302 -4.67 8.96 6.91
N ARG A 303 -4.79 9.23 8.21
CA ARG A 303 -6.02 8.99 8.98
C ARG A 303 -7.21 9.76 8.42
N THR A 304 -7.05 11.06 8.16
CA THR A 304 -8.12 11.87 7.56
C THR A 304 -8.52 11.34 6.18
N LEU A 305 -7.55 10.97 5.34
CA LEU A 305 -7.84 10.38 4.03
C LEU A 305 -8.61 9.06 4.17
N ALA A 306 -8.18 8.17 5.07
CA ALA A 306 -8.83 6.89 5.31
C ALA A 306 -10.26 7.06 5.82
N LEU A 307 -10.51 7.98 6.77
CA LEU A 307 -11.85 8.27 7.29
C LEU A 307 -12.81 8.80 6.21
N LEU A 308 -12.31 9.67 5.32
CA LEU A 308 -13.09 10.21 4.20
C LEU A 308 -13.36 9.14 3.14
N SER A 309 -12.37 8.33 2.80
CA SER A 309 -12.52 7.17 1.92
C SER A 309 -13.53 6.17 2.48
N GLN A 310 -13.49 5.90 3.79
CA GLN A 310 -14.40 4.99 4.46
C GLN A 310 -15.85 5.47 4.36
N LEU A 311 -16.09 6.77 4.55
CA LEU A 311 -17.42 7.38 4.38
C LEU A 311 -17.95 7.18 2.96
N ALA A 312 -17.12 7.49 1.95
CA ALA A 312 -17.51 7.35 0.54
C ALA A 312 -17.90 5.89 0.23
N VAL A 313 -17.07 4.93 0.63
CA VAL A 313 -17.34 3.50 0.45
C VAL A 313 -18.63 3.07 1.15
N PHE A 314 -18.86 3.49 2.40
CA PHE A 314 -20.09 3.14 3.11
C PHE A 314 -21.34 3.70 2.43
N LYS A 315 -21.27 4.87 1.81
CA LYS A 315 -22.41 5.41 1.07
C LYS A 315 -22.81 4.52 -0.11
N ASP A 316 -21.83 3.87 -0.76
CA ASP A 316 -22.04 3.08 -1.97
C ASP A 316 -22.44 1.61 -1.66
N ILE A 317 -21.89 1.02 -0.58
CA ILE A 317 -22.12 -0.41 -0.27
C ILE A 317 -23.27 -0.69 0.70
N VAL A 318 -23.80 0.33 1.38
CA VAL A 318 -24.85 0.12 2.39
C VAL A 318 -26.16 -0.28 1.73
N PRO A 319 -26.78 -1.40 2.16
CA PRO A 319 -28.07 -1.82 1.62
C PRO A 319 -29.17 -0.80 1.96
N GLY A 320 -30.16 -0.68 1.08
CA GLY A 320 -31.32 0.21 1.29
C GLY A 320 -32.29 -0.24 2.39
N TYR A 321 -32.07 -1.42 2.98
CA TYR A 321 -32.85 -1.96 4.09
C TYR A 321 -32.07 -1.91 5.41
N ARG A 322 -32.78 -2.08 6.53
CA ARG A 322 -32.18 -2.02 7.87
C ARG A 322 -31.46 -3.33 8.21
N ILE A 323 -30.15 -3.24 8.42
CA ILE A 323 -29.31 -4.33 8.94
C ILE A 323 -29.04 -4.14 10.43
N ARG A 324 -28.97 -5.24 11.19
CA ARG A 324 -28.70 -5.25 12.64
C ARG A 324 -27.79 -6.42 13.03
N ALA A 325 -27.26 -6.38 14.25
CA ALA A 325 -26.60 -7.54 14.82
C ALA A 325 -27.60 -8.70 14.99
N LEU A 326 -27.20 -9.88 14.55
CA LEU A 326 -27.93 -11.14 14.71
C LEU A 326 -27.86 -11.59 16.18
N THR A 327 -28.98 -12.09 16.69
CA THR A 327 -29.06 -12.69 18.03
C THR A 327 -28.41 -14.08 18.04
N GLU A 328 -28.09 -14.61 19.23
CA GLU A 328 -27.46 -15.93 19.36
C GLU A 328 -28.33 -17.05 18.78
N HIS A 329 -29.66 -16.96 18.95
CA HIS A 329 -30.60 -17.90 18.36
C HIS A 329 -30.57 -17.88 16.82
N GLU A 330 -30.52 -16.69 16.21
CA GLU A 330 -30.47 -16.55 14.75
C GLU A 330 -29.12 -16.99 14.16
N LYS A 331 -28.03 -16.89 14.94
CA LYS A 331 -26.70 -17.40 14.55
C LYS A 331 -26.60 -18.92 14.61
N ALA A 332 -27.29 -19.55 15.58
CA ALA A 332 -27.31 -21.00 15.73
C ALA A 332 -28.23 -21.70 14.72
N GLU A 333 -29.13 -20.95 14.08
CA GLU A 333 -30.04 -21.46 13.06
C GLU A 333 -29.25 -21.91 11.81
N LYS A 334 -29.48 -23.16 11.39
CA LYS A 334 -28.91 -23.71 10.17
C LYS A 334 -29.65 -23.14 8.97
N VAL A 335 -28.96 -22.36 8.17
CA VAL A 335 -29.48 -21.77 6.92
C VAL A 335 -28.71 -22.27 5.70
N SER A 336 -29.26 -22.01 4.52
CA SER A 336 -28.58 -22.32 3.26
C SER A 336 -27.27 -21.51 3.14
N GLN A 337 -26.33 -22.04 2.35
CA GLN A 337 -25.02 -21.40 2.15
C GLN A 337 -25.12 -19.97 1.58
N ALA A 338 -26.12 -19.69 0.73
CA ALA A 338 -26.35 -18.36 0.20
C ALA A 338 -26.78 -17.38 1.30
N VAL A 339 -27.76 -17.76 2.13
CA VAL A 339 -28.24 -16.94 3.25
C VAL A 339 -27.14 -16.75 4.29
N GLN A 340 -26.34 -17.78 4.55
CA GLN A 340 -25.21 -17.69 5.46
C GLN A 340 -24.19 -16.66 5.00
N ARG A 341 -23.81 -16.67 3.71
CA ARG A 341 -22.87 -15.67 3.15
C ARG A 341 -23.38 -14.24 3.31
N THR A 342 -24.66 -14.00 2.99
CA THR A 342 -25.27 -12.68 3.19
C THR A 342 -25.28 -12.27 4.67
N ARG A 343 -25.65 -13.19 5.58
CA ARG A 343 -25.63 -12.95 7.03
C ARG A 343 -24.21 -12.60 7.52
N ASP A 344 -23.21 -13.36 7.12
CA ASP A 344 -21.81 -13.15 7.52
C ASP A 344 -21.29 -11.79 7.03
N TRP A 345 -21.64 -11.43 5.79
CA TRP A 345 -21.32 -10.13 5.23
C TRP A 345 -21.99 -8.99 5.99
N GLU A 346 -23.30 -9.06 6.21
CA GLU A 346 -24.05 -8.04 6.95
C GLU A 346 -23.53 -7.87 8.37
N GLN A 347 -23.26 -8.97 9.09
CA GLN A 347 -22.68 -8.90 10.43
C GLN A 347 -21.30 -8.26 10.42
N GLY A 348 -20.46 -8.60 9.44
CA GLY A 348 -19.16 -7.98 9.28
C GLY A 348 -19.26 -6.48 8.99
N LEU A 349 -20.18 -6.08 8.11
CA LEU A 349 -20.42 -4.69 7.76
C LEU A 349 -20.87 -3.89 8.98
N VAL A 350 -21.84 -4.40 9.75
CA VAL A 350 -22.30 -3.78 11.01
C VAL A 350 -21.13 -3.63 11.98
N GLY A 351 -20.29 -4.66 12.14
CA GLY A 351 -19.13 -4.61 13.03
C GLY A 351 -18.11 -3.53 12.64
N VAL A 352 -17.74 -3.45 11.36
CA VAL A 352 -16.79 -2.44 10.88
C VAL A 352 -17.39 -1.03 10.98
N TYR A 353 -18.68 -0.87 10.67
CA TYR A 353 -19.37 0.40 10.79
C TYR A 353 -19.48 0.90 12.24
N GLN A 354 -19.77 0.01 13.19
CA GLN A 354 -19.75 0.37 14.61
C GLN A 354 -18.37 0.84 15.08
N ASN A 355 -17.31 0.16 14.65
CA ASN A 355 -15.93 0.56 14.99
C ASN A 355 -15.57 1.91 14.37
N TYR A 356 -16.03 2.18 13.14
CA TYR A 356 -15.89 3.48 12.50
C TYR A 356 -16.58 4.59 13.29
N LEU A 357 -17.82 4.39 13.73
CA LEU A 357 -18.54 5.38 14.54
C LEU A 357 -17.87 5.65 15.89
N LYS A 358 -17.40 4.60 16.58
CA LYS A 358 -16.63 4.75 17.83
C LYS A 358 -15.34 5.54 17.61
N LEU A 359 -14.66 5.30 16.49
CA LEU A 359 -13.46 6.05 16.13
C LEU A 359 -13.79 7.52 15.87
N LEU A 360 -14.84 7.83 15.10
CA LEU A 360 -15.28 9.22 14.87
C LEU A 360 -15.66 9.93 16.17
N GLU A 361 -16.38 9.25 17.07
CA GLU A 361 -16.71 9.79 18.38
C GLU A 361 -15.44 10.10 19.19
N ALA A 362 -14.45 9.21 19.16
CA ALA A 362 -13.16 9.44 19.80
C ALA A 362 -12.40 10.63 19.18
N GLU A 363 -12.40 10.79 17.85
CA GLU A 363 -11.80 11.97 17.19
C GLU A 363 -12.49 13.26 17.58
N ILE A 364 -13.82 13.28 17.62
CA ILE A 364 -14.61 14.47 17.98
C ILE A 364 -14.37 14.84 19.43
N LYS A 365 -14.38 13.85 20.35
CA LYS A 365 -14.07 14.09 21.77
C LYS A 365 -12.62 14.55 21.97
N GLY A 366 -11.68 13.96 21.24
CA GLY A 366 -10.27 14.37 21.26
C GLY A 366 -10.05 15.77 20.67
N GLY A 367 -10.87 16.21 19.73
CA GLY A 367 -10.86 17.58 19.20
C GLY A 367 -11.57 18.60 20.08
N LEU A 368 -12.56 18.18 20.87
CA LEU A 368 -13.30 19.03 21.82
C LEU A 368 -12.54 19.31 23.12
N TYR A 369 -11.62 18.43 23.50
CA TYR A 369 -10.61 18.69 24.52
C TYR A 369 -9.24 18.79 23.83
N PRO A 370 -8.89 19.94 23.24
CA PRO A 370 -7.51 20.17 22.88
C PRO A 370 -6.68 19.90 24.13
N THR A 371 -5.74 18.97 24.04
CA THR A 371 -4.68 18.81 25.03
C THR A 371 -3.81 20.06 24.94
N ASP A 372 -4.32 21.16 25.49
CA ASP A 372 -3.58 22.36 25.76
C ASP A 372 -2.71 22.09 27.00
N ILE A 373 -1.40 22.21 26.77
CA ILE A 373 -0.40 22.69 27.73
C ILE A 373 -0.03 21.68 28.82
N PHE A 374 1.18 21.10 28.71
CA PHE A 374 2.31 21.39 29.61
C PHE A 374 3.64 21.03 28.94
#